data_AF-A0A7Y1XQ39-F1
#
_entry.id   AF-A0A7Y1XQ39-F1
#
_cell.length_a   1.000
_cell.length_b   1.000
_cell.length_c   1.000
_cell.angle_alpha   90.00
_cell.angle_beta   90.00
_cell.angle_gamma   90.00
#
_symmetry.space_group_name_H-M   'P 1'
#
loop_
_entity.id
_entity.type
_entity.pdbx_description
1 polymer ?
#
loop_
_entity_poly.entity_id
_entity_poly.type
_entity_poly.pdbx_seq_one_letter_code
_entity_poly.pdbx_strand_id
1 'polypeptide(L)' 'ITWFAILFTGKYPRAIFDYLVGVGRWATRVYAYGFMLITDRYPPFSLQ' A
#
# COMPACT_ATOMS: atom_id res chain seq x y z
N ILE A 1 10.60 3.88 11.39
CA ILE A 1 11.62 4.04 10.32
C ILE A 1 11.40 5.34 9.53
N THR A 2 10.19 5.65 9.08
CA THR A 2 9.89 6.90 8.37
C THR A 2 10.27 8.16 9.14
N TRP A 3 9.90 8.25 10.42
CA TRP A 3 10.25 9.40 11.27
C TRP A 3 11.77 9.60 11.40
N PHE A 4 12.53 8.51 11.52
CA PHE A 4 14.00 8.54 11.56
C PHE A 4 14.56 9.08 10.25
N ALA A 5 14.06 8.62 9.10
CA ALA A 5 14.48 9.17 7.80
C ALA A 5 14.16 10.66 7.68
N ILE A 6 13.00 11.12 8.18
CA ILE A 6 12.62 12.54 8.19
C ILE A 6 13.57 13.37 9.04
N LEU A 7 14.05 12.87 10.17
CA LEU A 7 15.00 13.61 11.02
C LEU A 7 16.31 13.94 10.32
N PHE A 8 16.80 13.07 9.42
CA PHE A 8 18.03 13.30 8.67
C PHE A 8 17.82 13.99 7.32
N THR A 9 16.69 13.73 6.64
CA THR A 9 16.44 14.27 5.29
C THR A 9 15.50 15.48 5.26
N GLY A 10 14.84 15.81 6.38
CA GLY A 10 13.85 16.89 6.49
C GLY A 10 12.61 16.70 5.61
N LYS A 11 12.47 15.55 4.96
CA LYS A 11 11.46 15.26 3.94
C LYS A 11 10.90 13.87 4.16
N TYR A 12 9.63 13.69 3.82
CA TYR A 12 9.02 12.37 3.80
C TYR A 12 9.63 11.54 2.66
N PRO A 13 10.22 10.35 2.92
CA PRO A 13 10.83 9.54 1.88
C PRO A 13 9.76 9.05 0.88
N ARG A 14 9.88 9.46 -0.39
CA ARG A 14 8.92 9.05 -1.44
C ARG A 14 8.79 7.54 -1.57
N ALA A 15 9.88 6.79 -1.46
CA ALA A 15 9.84 5.33 -1.54
C ALA A 15 8.91 4.68 -0.49
N ILE A 16 8.85 5.23 0.73
CA ILE A 16 7.94 4.74 1.77
C ILE A 16 6.50 5.13 1.45
N PHE A 17 6.29 6.33 0.92
CA PHE A 17 4.96 6.79 0.48
C PHE A 17 4.41 5.87 -0.61
N ASP A 18 5.19 5.65 -1.67
CA ASP A 18 4.81 4.81 -2.80
C ASP A 18 4.52 3.37 -2.36
N TYR A 19 5.33 2.83 -1.44
CA TYR A 19 5.08 1.53 -0.83
C TYR A 19 3.75 1.47 -0.07
N LEU A 20 3.48 2.44 0.81
CA LEU A 20 2.25 2.49 1.60
C LEU A 20 1.00 2.61 0.70
N VAL A 21 1.06 3.44 -0.33
CA VAL A 21 -0.02 3.59 -1.32
C VAL A 21 -0.23 2.29 -2.10
N GLY A 22 0.84 1.65 -2.56
CA GLY A 22 0.76 0.36 -3.26
C GLY A 22 0.13 -0.73 -2.41
N VAL A 23 0.56 -0.84 -1.14
CA VAL A 23 -0.01 -1.81 -0.19
C VAL A 23 -1.48 -1.50 0.10
N GLY A 24 -1.84 -0.23 0.28
CA GLY A 24 -3.23 0.20 0.49
C GLY A 24 -4.14 -0.22 -0.67
N ARG A 25 -3.72 0.05 -1.92
CA ARG A 25 -4.46 -0.36 -3.13
C ARG A 25 -4.63 -1.87 -3.21
N TRP A 26 -3.57 -2.63 -2.94
CA TRP A 26 -3.64 -4.09 -2.92
C TRP A 26 -4.59 -4.60 -1.82
N ALA A 27 -4.48 -4.06 -0.61
CA ALA A 27 -5.32 -4.42 0.51
C ALA A 27 -6.80 -4.13 0.23
N THR A 28 -7.13 -3.01 -0.41
CA THR A 28 -8.50 -2.72 -0.85
C THR A 28 -9.02 -3.77 -1.82
N ARG A 29 -8.21 -4.21 -2.79
CA ARG A 29 -8.60 -5.29 -3.72
C ARG A 29 -8.82 -6.61 -3.00
N VAL A 30 -7.94 -6.97 -2.06
CA VAL A 30 -8.07 -8.18 -1.24
C VAL A 30 -9.34 -8.11 -0.40
N TYR A 31 -9.64 -6.95 0.17
CA TYR A 31 -10.83 -6.76 0.99
C TYR A 31 -12.12 -6.89 0.16
N ALA A 32 -12.11 -6.28 -1.04
CA ALA A 32 -13.20 -6.39 -2.00
C ALA A 32 -13.48 -7.83 -2.43
N TYR A 33 -12.43 -8.65 -2.65
CA TYR A 33 -12.54 -10.07 -2.97
C TYR A 33 -12.99 -10.91 -1.76
N GLY A 34 -12.30 -10.82 -0.63
CA GLY A 34 -12.45 -11.77 0.47
C GLY A 34 -13.52 -11.44 1.51
N PHE A 35 -13.85 -10.16 1.69
CA PHE A 35 -14.78 -9.73 2.75
C PHE A 35 -16.07 -9.14 2.19
N MET A 36 -15.97 -8.36 1.11
CA MET A 36 -17.15 -7.72 0.50
C MET A 36 -17.75 -8.54 -0.65
N LEU A 37 -17.03 -9.56 -1.15
CA LEU A 37 -17.46 -10.42 -2.26
C LEU A 37 -17.88 -9.63 -3.52
N ILE A 38 -17.23 -8.49 -3.76
CA ILE A 38 -17.50 -7.61 -4.91
C ILE A 38 -17.03 -8.26 -6.22
N THR A 39 -16.01 -9.11 -6.17
CA THR A 39 -15.43 -9.78 -7.32
C THR A 39 -14.97 -11.18 -6.93
N ASP A 40 -15.22 -12.15 -7.79
CA ASP A 40 -14.74 -13.54 -7.63
C ASP A 40 -13.30 -13.73 -8.14
N ARG A 41 -12.71 -12.70 -8.76
CA ARG A 41 -11.33 -12.77 -9.25
C ARG A 41 -10.35 -12.39 -8.15
N TYR A 42 -9.49 -13.35 -7.78
CA TYR A 42 -8.41 -13.11 -6.82
C TYR A 42 -7.43 -12.04 -7.34
N PRO A 43 -7.20 -10.95 -6.59
CA PRO A 43 -6.31 -9.90 -7.02
C PRO A 43 -4.83 -10.32 -6.86
N PRO A 44 -4.01 -10.22 -7.91
CA PRO A 44 -2.58 -10.50 -7.80
C PRO A 44 -1.89 -9.50 -6.87
N PHE A 45 -0.84 -9.96 -6.18
CA PHE A 45 0.00 -9.09 -5.38
C PHE A 45 0.75 -8.12 -6.30
N SER A 46 0.41 -6.83 -6.22
CA SER A 46 1.04 -5.76 -7.01
C SER A 46 0.91 -4.43 -6.30
N LEU A 47 2.01 -3.69 -6.23
CA LEU A 47 2.11 -2.37 -5.60
C LEU A 47 1.98 -1.21 -6.60
N GLN A 48 1.53 -1.50 -7.83
CA GLN A 48 1.35 -0.53 -8.92
C GLN A 48 -0.03 0.17 -8.94
#